data_AF-S7ZSJ1-F1
#
_entry.id   AF-S7ZSJ1-F1
#
_cell.length_a   1.000
_cell.length_b   1.000
_cell.length_c   1.000
_cell.angle_alpha   90.00
_cell.angle_beta   90.00
_cell.angle_gamma   90.00
#
_symmetry.space_group_name_H-M   'P 1'
#
loop_
_entity.id
_entity.type
_entity.pdbx_description
1 polymer ?
#
loop_
_entity_poly.entity_id
_entity_poly.type
_entity_poly.pdbx_seq_one_letter_code
_entity_poly.pdbx_strand_id
1 'polypeptide(L)'
;MYFSKITISIGLLLSVVNAAPSFIQRRSAMPAPRIIDLGISDLDAGDLEKREIIDLGITDDTSNDFEKRSSNYVSSCGSNWMPIADHDHKLGYRSAVKEFCYHVTHSSDGLNTVIGPHQKHAIIIQGGYYLKGDIPAAVNFEIHNKQRDGNHTPNQSDCETYLMKMADPNASCFGRINKDTKGGTWQINGGAVSYHALPDASSA
;
A
#
# COMPACT_ATOMS: atom_id res chain seq x y z
N MET A 1 -18.79 -45.81 66.75
CA MET A 1 -17.81 -45.88 65.65
C MET A 1 -18.18 -47.08 64.78
N TYR A 2 -18.86 -46.84 63.66
CA TYR A 2 -19.27 -47.88 62.71
C TYR A 2 -18.64 -47.53 61.36
N PHE A 3 -17.78 -48.42 60.85
CA PHE A 3 -17.18 -48.30 59.51
C PHE A 3 -18.04 -49.07 58.52
N SER A 4 -18.63 -48.36 57.54
CA SER A 4 -19.30 -48.97 56.41
C SER A 4 -18.36 -48.98 55.21
N LYS A 5 -18.08 -50.18 54.67
CA LYS A 5 -17.27 -50.41 53.48
C LYS A 5 -18.13 -50.12 52.24
N ILE A 6 -17.64 -49.28 51.33
CA ILE A 6 -18.22 -49.11 50.00
C ILE A 6 -17.18 -49.58 48.97
N THR A 7 -17.55 -50.62 48.24
CA THR A 7 -16.84 -51.17 47.08
C THR A 7 -17.30 -50.39 45.85
N ILE A 8 -16.37 -49.82 45.07
CA ILE A 8 -16.69 -49.16 43.79
C ILE A 8 -16.07 -49.99 42.66
N SER A 9 -16.93 -50.54 41.81
CA SER A 9 -16.57 -51.24 40.58
C SER A 9 -15.98 -50.27 39.54
N ILE A 10 -14.84 -50.64 38.98
CA ILE A 10 -14.19 -49.95 37.86
C ILE A 10 -14.80 -50.48 36.56
N GLY A 11 -15.67 -49.67 35.94
CA GLY A 11 -16.16 -49.90 34.57
C GLY A 11 -15.17 -49.32 33.56
N LEU A 12 -14.58 -50.19 32.75
CA LEU A 12 -13.67 -49.84 31.66
C LEU A 12 -14.50 -49.36 30.45
N LEU A 13 -14.48 -48.06 30.14
CA LEU A 13 -15.06 -47.52 28.91
C LEU A 13 -13.95 -47.41 27.84
N LEU A 14 -14.02 -48.30 26.85
CA LEU A 14 -13.24 -48.20 25.62
C LEU A 14 -13.87 -47.13 24.71
N SER A 15 -13.26 -45.94 24.66
CA SER A 15 -13.60 -44.92 23.67
C SER A 15 -12.91 -45.23 22.34
N VAL A 16 -13.70 -45.55 21.33
CA VAL A 16 -13.26 -45.76 19.94
C VAL A 16 -12.95 -44.39 19.33
N VAL A 17 -11.68 -44.10 19.05
CA VAL A 17 -11.25 -42.85 18.40
C VAL A 17 -11.49 -43.00 16.90
N ASN A 18 -12.63 -42.50 16.41
CA ASN A 18 -12.83 -42.29 14.98
C ASN A 18 -11.99 -41.07 14.57
N ALA A 19 -10.76 -41.31 14.12
CA ALA A 19 -9.98 -40.32 13.39
C ALA A 19 -10.65 -40.09 12.03
N ALA A 20 -11.49 -39.06 11.94
CA ALA A 20 -11.97 -38.56 10.66
C ALA A 20 -10.76 -38.16 9.81
N PRO A 21 -10.68 -38.53 8.52
CA PRO A 21 -9.61 -38.07 7.66
C PRO A 21 -9.76 -36.56 7.51
N SER A 22 -8.84 -35.82 8.14
CA SER A 22 -8.67 -34.39 7.92
C SER A 22 -8.25 -34.21 6.46
N PHE A 23 -9.22 -33.91 5.61
CA PHE A 23 -9.00 -33.26 4.32
C PHE A 23 -8.38 -31.89 4.61
N ILE A 24 -7.05 -31.88 4.81
CA ILE A 24 -6.27 -30.65 4.74
C ILE A 24 -6.31 -30.26 3.27
N GLN A 25 -7.35 -29.50 2.92
CA GLN A 25 -7.39 -28.74 1.70
C GLN A 25 -6.17 -27.82 1.76
N ARG A 26 -5.11 -28.18 1.02
CA ARG A 26 -3.96 -27.32 0.75
C ARG A 26 -4.52 -26.06 0.10
N ARG A 27 -4.91 -25.07 0.91
CA ARG A 27 -4.94 -23.69 0.47
C ARG A 27 -3.49 -23.39 0.14
N SER A 28 -3.17 -23.28 -1.14
CA SER A 28 -1.90 -22.71 -1.57
C SER A 28 -1.73 -21.41 -0.79
N ALA A 29 -0.75 -21.37 0.10
CA ALA A 29 -0.47 -20.17 0.87
C ALA A 29 -0.20 -19.06 -0.15
N MET A 30 -0.99 -17.98 -0.09
CA MET A 30 -0.72 -16.81 -0.92
C MET A 30 0.72 -16.37 -0.64
N PRO A 31 1.50 -16.00 -1.67
CA PRO A 31 2.79 -15.40 -1.43
C PRO A 31 2.57 -14.16 -0.57
N ALA A 32 3.15 -14.17 0.64
CA ALA A 32 3.07 -13.03 1.53
C ALA A 32 3.70 -11.81 0.84
N PRO A 33 3.14 -10.60 1.02
CA PRO A 33 3.78 -9.37 0.59
C PRO A 33 5.23 -9.32 1.06
N ARG A 34 6.13 -9.01 0.14
CA ARG A 34 7.54 -8.74 0.39
C ARG A 34 7.77 -7.25 0.24
N ILE A 35 8.31 -6.66 1.30
CA ILE A 35 8.71 -5.25 1.34
C ILE A 35 10.22 -5.19 1.06
N ILE A 36 10.60 -4.36 0.10
CA ILE A 36 11.99 -3.96 -0.16
C ILE A 36 12.10 -2.49 0.20
N ASP A 37 12.64 -2.20 1.38
CA ASP A 37 12.88 -0.85 1.83
C ASP A 37 14.23 -0.36 1.29
N LEU A 38 14.19 0.69 0.45
CA LEU A 38 15.39 1.31 -0.12
C LEU A 38 15.93 2.43 0.78
N GLY A 39 15.23 2.72 1.88
CA GLY A 39 15.62 3.69 2.89
C GLY A 39 15.41 5.14 2.46
N ILE A 40 15.98 6.02 3.27
CA ILE A 40 15.98 7.46 3.03
C ILE A 40 17.23 7.85 2.25
N SER A 41 17.04 8.66 1.21
CA SER A 41 18.12 9.20 0.36
C SER A 41 17.80 10.63 -0.05
N ASP A 42 18.82 11.35 -0.52
CA ASP A 42 18.62 12.70 -1.05
C ASP A 42 17.84 12.66 -2.37
N LEU A 43 17.05 13.72 -2.63
CA LEU A 43 16.38 13.91 -3.91
C LEU A 43 17.40 14.24 -4.99
N ASP A 44 17.32 13.53 -6.12
CA ASP A 44 18.11 13.83 -7.31
C ASP A 44 17.32 14.65 -8.35
N ALA A 45 17.98 15.00 -9.46
CA ALA A 45 17.35 15.78 -10.53
C ALA A 45 16.14 15.04 -11.15
N GLY A 46 16.19 13.71 -11.26
CA GLY A 46 15.08 12.91 -11.79
C GLY A 46 13.88 12.89 -10.85
N ASP A 47 14.11 12.90 -9.53
CA ASP A 47 13.04 13.03 -8.54
C ASP A 47 12.34 14.39 -8.58
N LEU A 48 13.10 15.43 -8.92
CA LEU A 48 12.56 16.78 -9.10
C LEU A 48 11.79 16.92 -10.41
N GLU A 49 12.21 16.26 -11.49
CA GLU A 49 11.48 16.24 -12.78
C GLU A 49 10.12 15.54 -12.69
N LYS A 50 9.94 14.58 -11.76
CA LYS A 50 8.60 14.01 -11.43
C LYS A 50 7.59 15.08 -10.96
N ARG A 51 8.02 16.32 -10.65
CA ARG A 51 7.15 17.48 -10.38
C ARG A 51 6.37 17.95 -11.61
N GLU A 52 6.86 17.71 -12.81
CA GLU A 52 6.41 18.39 -14.04
C GLU A 52 5.70 17.50 -15.06
N ILE A 53 5.38 16.24 -14.74
CA ILE A 53 4.41 15.49 -15.55
C ILE A 53 3.01 16.03 -15.24
N ILE A 54 2.80 17.31 -15.56
CA ILE A 54 1.50 17.91 -15.79
C ILE A 54 0.99 17.17 -17.02
N ASP A 55 -0.02 16.33 -16.84
CA ASP A 55 -0.85 15.85 -17.95
C ASP A 55 -1.50 17.09 -18.57
N LEU A 56 -0.82 17.70 -19.54
CA LEU A 56 -1.31 18.82 -20.37
C LEU A 56 -2.38 18.30 -21.34
N GLY A 57 -3.39 17.60 -20.81
CA GLY A 57 -4.66 17.42 -21.47
C GLY A 57 -5.21 18.81 -21.75
N ILE A 58 -5.15 19.20 -23.02
CA ILE A 58 -5.69 20.42 -23.62
C ILE A 58 -7.00 20.82 -22.94
N THR A 59 -6.98 21.87 -22.12
CA THR A 59 -8.17 22.66 -21.79
C THR A 59 -7.75 24.13 -21.66
N ASP A 60 -8.56 24.97 -22.31
CA ASP A 60 -8.37 26.39 -22.60
C ASP A 60 -7.85 27.28 -21.45
N ASP A 61 -7.22 28.35 -21.91
CA ASP A 61 -6.57 29.48 -21.26
C ASP A 61 -7.04 29.92 -19.85
N THR A 62 -6.02 30.18 -19.02
CA THR A 62 -5.92 31.31 -18.07
C THR A 62 -6.84 31.34 -16.85
N SER A 63 -6.44 30.69 -15.75
CA SER A 63 -6.53 31.19 -14.35
C SER A 63 -6.30 30.12 -13.27
N ASN A 64 -6.46 28.83 -13.59
CA ASN A 64 -6.50 27.74 -12.59
C ASN A 64 -5.12 27.23 -12.11
N ASP A 65 -4.02 27.55 -12.80
CA ASP A 65 -2.70 27.02 -12.45
C ASP A 65 -2.13 27.61 -11.14
N PHE A 66 -2.57 28.81 -10.75
CA PHE A 66 -2.14 29.42 -9.48
C PHE A 66 -2.89 28.84 -8.27
N GLU A 67 -4.15 28.42 -8.42
CA GLU A 67 -4.90 27.76 -7.33
C GLU A 67 -4.43 26.32 -7.08
N LYS A 68 -3.96 25.60 -8.11
CA LYS A 68 -3.29 24.30 -7.93
C LYS A 68 -2.01 24.41 -7.09
N ARG A 69 -1.30 25.54 -7.18
CA ARG A 69 -0.02 25.77 -6.48
C ARG A 69 -0.16 26.02 -4.97
N SER A 70 -1.37 26.15 -4.44
CA SER A 70 -1.63 26.28 -2.99
C SER A 70 -2.50 25.15 -2.41
N SER A 71 -2.94 24.21 -3.24
CA SER A 71 -3.86 23.13 -2.86
C SER A 71 -3.24 21.74 -2.99
N ASN A 72 -3.92 20.73 -2.47
CA ASN A 72 -3.52 19.32 -2.62
C ASN A 72 -4.17 18.74 -3.88
N TYR A 73 -3.42 18.04 -4.71
CA TYR A 73 -3.91 17.54 -6.00
C TYR A 73 -3.16 16.31 -6.51
N VAL A 74 -3.77 15.56 -7.42
CA VAL A 74 -3.10 14.52 -8.20
C VAL A 74 -2.30 15.21 -9.31
N SER A 75 -0.98 15.13 -9.30
CA SER A 75 -0.15 15.76 -10.33
C SER A 75 0.05 14.88 -11.55
N SER A 76 0.11 13.55 -11.37
CA SER A 76 0.36 12.60 -12.45
C SER A 76 -0.25 11.24 -12.15
N CYS A 77 -0.46 10.44 -13.19
CA CYS A 77 -0.88 9.04 -13.09
C CYS A 77 0.23 8.12 -13.59
N GLY A 78 0.28 6.90 -13.05
CA GLY A 78 1.14 5.85 -13.60
C GLY A 78 0.68 5.36 -14.97
N SER A 79 1.45 4.44 -15.55
CA SER A 79 1.16 3.82 -16.85
C SER A 79 0.28 2.57 -16.74
N ASN A 80 0.41 1.80 -15.65
CA ASN A 80 -0.20 0.49 -15.50
C ASN A 80 -1.47 0.52 -14.65
N TRP A 81 -2.49 -0.24 -15.06
CA TRP A 81 -3.74 -0.38 -14.30
C TRP A 81 -3.65 -1.51 -13.28
N MET A 82 -3.96 -1.19 -12.02
CA MET A 82 -4.04 -2.13 -10.91
C MET A 82 -5.45 -2.13 -10.31
N PRO A 83 -6.08 -3.29 -10.05
CA PRO A 83 -7.34 -3.37 -9.32
C PRO A 83 -7.24 -2.65 -7.96
N ILE A 84 -8.24 -1.86 -7.60
CA ILE A 84 -8.22 -1.14 -6.31
C ILE A 84 -8.46 -2.08 -5.14
N ALA A 85 -9.44 -2.98 -5.29
CA ALA A 85 -9.81 -3.97 -4.28
C ALA A 85 -9.05 -5.28 -4.49
N ASP A 86 -8.90 -6.04 -3.40
CA ASP A 86 -8.44 -7.41 -3.45
C ASP A 86 -9.49 -8.29 -4.14
N HIS A 87 -9.03 -9.33 -4.82
CA HIS A 87 -9.91 -10.30 -5.48
C HIS A 87 -9.32 -11.71 -5.41
N ASP A 88 -10.09 -12.67 -4.90
CA ASP A 88 -9.66 -14.04 -4.65
C ASP A 88 -8.36 -14.11 -3.83
N HIS A 89 -7.26 -14.52 -4.49
CA HIS A 89 -5.93 -14.67 -3.92
C HIS A 89 -4.95 -13.57 -4.37
N LYS A 90 -5.50 -12.45 -4.86
CA LYS A 90 -4.77 -11.34 -5.47
C LYS A 90 -5.04 -10.07 -4.68
N LEU A 91 -3.97 -9.42 -4.25
CA LEU A 91 -3.99 -8.16 -3.53
C LEU A 91 -4.06 -6.99 -4.51
N GLY A 92 -4.89 -6.01 -4.17
CA GLY A 92 -5.11 -4.79 -4.92
C GLY A 92 -4.33 -3.59 -4.37
N TYR A 93 -4.50 -2.46 -5.04
CA TYR A 93 -3.83 -1.20 -4.72
C TYR A 93 -4.07 -0.75 -3.27
N ARG A 94 -5.30 -0.92 -2.76
CA ARG A 94 -5.63 -0.54 -1.37
C ARG A 94 -4.80 -1.29 -0.35
N SER A 95 -4.56 -2.59 -0.57
CA SER A 95 -3.76 -3.41 0.34
C SER A 95 -2.28 -3.04 0.26
N ALA A 96 -1.77 -2.73 -0.93
CA ALA A 96 -0.42 -2.21 -1.10
C ALA A 96 -0.22 -0.88 -0.35
N VAL A 97 -1.18 0.05 -0.46
CA VAL A 97 -1.15 1.34 0.26
C VAL A 97 -1.13 1.14 1.77
N LYS A 98 -1.98 0.25 2.30
CA LYS A 98 -2.01 -0.04 3.75
C LYS A 98 -0.68 -0.60 4.24
N GLU A 99 -0.14 -1.57 3.52
CA GLU A 99 1.13 -2.20 3.88
C GLU A 99 2.28 -1.17 3.88
N PHE A 100 2.34 -0.33 2.85
CA PHE A 100 3.32 0.75 2.76
C PHE A 100 3.16 1.76 3.90
N CYS A 101 1.95 2.29 4.10
CA CYS A 101 1.70 3.31 5.11
C CYS A 101 1.94 2.78 6.53
N TYR A 102 1.62 1.52 6.80
CA TYR A 102 1.97 0.87 8.06
C TYR A 102 3.49 0.80 8.23
N HIS A 103 4.21 0.27 7.23
CA HIS A 103 5.67 0.12 7.29
C HIS A 103 6.40 1.44 7.52
N VAL A 104 6.05 2.52 6.80
CA VAL A 104 6.73 3.81 6.98
C VAL A 104 6.40 4.50 8.30
N THR A 105 5.30 4.14 8.97
CA THR A 105 4.90 4.75 10.24
C THR A 105 5.22 3.89 11.46
N HIS A 106 5.58 2.63 11.25
CA HIS A 106 5.92 1.67 12.28
C HIS A 106 7.30 1.05 11.96
N SER A 107 8.35 1.87 11.93
CA SER A 107 9.69 1.35 11.68
C SER A 107 10.09 0.35 12.75
N SER A 108 10.98 -0.57 12.38
CA SER A 108 11.39 -1.69 13.22
C SER A 108 12.09 -1.29 14.52
N ASP A 109 12.59 -0.05 14.60
CA ASP A 109 13.17 0.56 15.79
C ASP A 109 12.13 1.22 16.73
N GLY A 110 10.85 1.22 16.35
CA GLY A 110 9.76 1.81 17.12
C GLY A 110 9.73 3.34 17.11
N LEU A 111 10.54 3.97 16.26
CA LEU A 111 10.55 5.42 16.07
C LEU A 111 9.62 5.82 14.91
N ASN A 112 9.30 7.10 14.81
CA ASN A 112 8.64 7.59 13.61
C ASN A 112 9.69 7.77 12.52
N THR A 113 9.37 7.37 11.29
CA THR A 113 10.21 7.71 10.14
C THR A 113 10.21 9.22 9.93
N VAL A 114 11.40 9.81 9.81
CA VAL A 114 11.58 11.25 9.59
C VAL A 114 12.32 11.45 8.27
N ILE A 115 11.65 12.09 7.30
CA ILE A 115 12.22 12.43 6.00
C ILE A 115 12.71 13.88 6.07
N GLY A 116 14.02 14.08 6.05
CA GLY A 116 14.64 15.40 6.12
C GLY A 116 14.34 16.27 4.89
N PRO A 117 14.68 17.56 4.94
CA PRO A 117 14.51 18.46 3.81
C PRO A 117 15.34 17.94 2.61
N HIS A 118 14.74 18.01 1.42
CA HIS A 118 15.33 17.49 0.18
C HIS A 118 15.66 16.00 0.19
N GLN A 119 14.91 15.19 0.95
CA GLN A 119 15.06 13.74 0.97
C GLN A 119 13.81 13.02 0.47
N LYS A 120 13.98 11.76 0.10
CA LYS A 120 12.91 10.80 -0.17
C LYS A 120 13.05 9.55 0.68
N HIS A 121 11.93 8.89 0.94
CA HIS A 121 11.90 7.48 1.36
C HIS A 121 11.28 6.66 0.25
N ALA A 122 11.98 5.62 -0.22
CA ALA A 122 11.53 4.76 -1.32
C ALA A 122 11.37 3.31 -0.86
N ILE A 123 10.25 2.68 -1.25
CA ILE A 123 9.91 1.31 -0.89
C ILE A 123 9.24 0.61 -2.08
N ILE A 124 9.59 -0.65 -2.31
CA ILE A 124 8.91 -1.50 -3.28
C ILE A 124 8.16 -2.60 -2.53
N ILE A 125 6.85 -2.73 -2.79
CA ILE A 125 6.04 -3.83 -2.27
C ILE A 125 5.67 -4.75 -3.41
N GLN A 126 5.94 -6.04 -3.25
CA GLN A 126 5.69 -7.06 -4.28
C GLN A 126 5.23 -8.38 -3.66
N GLY A 127 4.77 -9.32 -4.49
CA GLY A 127 4.29 -10.62 -4.03
C GLY A 127 2.81 -10.59 -3.65
N GLY A 128 2.00 -11.34 -4.40
CA GLY A 128 0.55 -11.39 -4.22
C GLY A 128 -0.22 -10.24 -4.88
N TYR A 129 0.46 -9.24 -5.44
CA TYR A 129 -0.14 -8.11 -6.17
C TYR A 129 -0.18 -8.37 -7.68
N TYR A 130 -1.18 -7.81 -8.36
CA TYR A 130 -1.40 -8.02 -9.78
C TYR A 130 -1.91 -6.77 -10.50
N LEU A 131 -1.45 -6.57 -11.73
CA LEU A 131 -2.02 -5.61 -12.67
C LEU A 131 -3.21 -6.22 -13.42
N LYS A 132 -3.91 -5.38 -14.17
CA LYS A 132 -4.92 -5.81 -15.12
C LYS A 132 -4.34 -6.87 -16.09
N GLY A 133 -5.10 -7.94 -16.31
CA GLY A 133 -4.66 -9.07 -17.13
C GLY A 133 -3.86 -10.11 -16.36
N ASP A 134 -3.95 -10.12 -15.02
CA ASP A 134 -3.32 -11.10 -14.13
C ASP A 134 -1.78 -11.12 -14.20
N ILE A 135 -1.20 -9.98 -14.54
CA ILE A 135 0.25 -9.79 -14.59
C ILE A 135 0.75 -9.57 -13.16
N PRO A 136 1.69 -10.39 -12.64
CA PRO A 136 2.30 -10.16 -11.34
C PRO A 136 2.88 -8.75 -11.23
N ALA A 137 2.64 -8.10 -10.09
CA ALA A 137 2.93 -6.69 -9.90
C ALA A 137 3.85 -6.43 -8.70
N ALA A 138 4.56 -5.31 -8.81
CA ALA A 138 5.11 -4.57 -7.70
C ALA A 138 4.46 -3.18 -7.65
N VAL A 139 4.50 -2.53 -6.51
CA VAL A 139 4.12 -1.12 -6.38
C VAL A 139 5.32 -0.37 -5.81
N ASN A 140 5.80 0.59 -6.60
CA ASN A 140 6.90 1.48 -6.21
C ASN A 140 6.30 2.67 -5.46
N PHE A 141 6.62 2.77 -4.18
CA PHE A 141 6.21 3.86 -3.31
C PHE A 141 7.37 4.80 -3.04
N GLU A 142 7.09 6.10 -3.06
CA GLU A 142 8.04 7.11 -2.62
C GLU A 142 7.31 8.21 -1.83
N ILE A 143 7.95 8.76 -0.82
CA ILE A 143 7.53 10.03 -0.19
C ILE A 143 8.68 11.01 -0.35
N HIS A 144 8.43 12.14 -1.00
CA HIS A 144 9.43 13.18 -1.19
C HIS A 144 9.15 14.35 -0.25
N ASN A 145 10.11 14.71 0.58
CA ASN A 145 10.10 15.99 1.28
C ASN A 145 10.89 17.02 0.45
N LYS A 146 10.14 17.85 -0.26
CA LYS A 146 10.64 18.86 -1.20
C LYS A 146 10.85 20.23 -0.55
N GLN A 147 10.58 20.34 0.75
CA GLN A 147 10.74 21.57 1.50
C GLN A 147 12.22 21.97 1.57
N ARG A 148 12.45 23.29 1.61
CA ARG A 148 13.79 23.86 1.80
C ARG A 148 14.31 23.57 3.21
N ASP A 149 13.42 23.67 4.18
CA ASP A 149 13.63 23.42 5.59
C ASP A 149 12.41 22.69 6.18
N GLY A 150 12.63 21.99 7.29
CA GLY A 150 11.59 21.23 7.96
C GLY A 150 11.56 19.76 7.56
N ASN A 151 11.29 18.94 8.57
CA ASN A 151 11.16 17.50 8.42
C ASN A 151 9.71 17.13 8.08
N HIS A 152 9.56 16.05 7.31
CA HIS A 152 8.27 15.41 7.09
C HIS A 152 8.22 14.08 7.84
N THR A 153 7.21 13.93 8.70
CA THR A 153 6.95 12.69 9.42
C THR A 153 5.61 12.13 8.96
N PRO A 154 5.59 11.03 8.20
CA PRO A 154 4.34 10.45 7.72
C PRO A 154 3.43 10.02 8.87
N ASN A 155 2.15 10.38 8.77
CA ASN A 155 1.09 9.80 9.59
C ASN A 155 0.38 8.70 8.79
N GLN A 156 0.02 7.58 9.42
CA GLN A 156 -0.54 6.44 8.70
C GLN A 156 -1.88 6.80 8.03
N SER A 157 -2.80 7.43 8.77
CA SER A 157 -4.13 7.80 8.26
C SER A 157 -4.03 8.77 7.09
N ASP A 158 -3.15 9.76 7.22
CA ASP A 158 -2.91 10.74 6.15
C ASP A 158 -2.24 10.09 4.95
N CYS A 159 -1.23 9.24 5.15
CA CYS A 159 -0.57 8.47 4.10
C CYS A 159 -1.58 7.66 3.29
N GLU A 160 -2.44 6.89 3.97
CA GLU A 160 -3.48 6.09 3.31
C GLU A 160 -4.46 6.99 2.57
N THR A 161 -4.90 8.08 3.20
CA THR A 161 -5.84 9.03 2.60
C THR A 161 -5.27 9.67 1.33
N TYR A 162 -4.02 10.14 1.38
CA TYR A 162 -3.34 10.80 0.27
C TYR A 162 -3.11 9.84 -0.90
N LEU A 163 -2.62 8.63 -0.62
CA LEU A 163 -2.40 7.65 -1.68
C LEU A 163 -3.74 7.17 -2.28
N MET A 164 -4.79 7.04 -1.48
CA MET A 164 -6.11 6.67 -1.99
C MET A 164 -6.79 7.75 -2.83
N LYS A 165 -6.30 9.01 -2.86
CA LYS A 165 -6.81 10.04 -3.78
C LYS A 165 -6.63 9.67 -5.24
N MET A 166 -5.63 8.87 -5.58
CA MET A 166 -5.41 8.38 -6.95
C MET A 166 -6.41 7.28 -7.35
N ALA A 167 -7.12 6.72 -6.39
CA ALA A 167 -8.14 5.69 -6.58
C ALA A 167 -9.57 6.23 -6.33
N ASP A 168 -9.72 7.55 -6.15
CA ASP A 168 -11.03 8.20 -6.02
C ASP A 168 -11.79 8.10 -7.35
N PRO A 169 -13.10 7.77 -7.36
CA PRO A 169 -13.91 7.69 -8.59
C PRO A 169 -13.89 8.95 -9.48
N ASN A 170 -13.55 10.11 -8.91
CA ASN A 170 -13.44 11.39 -9.62
C ASN A 170 -12.01 11.73 -10.05
N ALA A 171 -11.00 10.97 -9.63
CA ALA A 171 -9.61 11.20 -10.03
C ALA A 171 -9.37 10.79 -11.49
N SER A 172 -8.46 11.50 -12.16
CA SER A 172 -8.00 11.17 -13.52
C SER A 172 -7.35 9.78 -13.60
N CYS A 173 -6.77 9.30 -12.49
CA CYS A 173 -6.11 8.00 -12.42
C CYS A 173 -7.07 6.83 -12.18
N PHE A 174 -8.38 7.08 -12.06
CA PHE A 174 -9.38 6.04 -11.78
C PHE A 174 -10.03 5.51 -13.06
N GLY A 175 -10.04 4.19 -13.21
CA GLY A 175 -10.65 3.50 -14.32
C GLY A 175 -12.12 3.17 -14.03
N ARG A 176 -13.03 3.95 -14.63
CA ARG A 176 -14.48 3.84 -14.36
C ARG A 176 -15.08 2.47 -14.66
N ILE A 177 -14.53 1.77 -15.66
CA ILE A 177 -15.04 0.49 -16.15
C ILE A 177 -14.64 -0.65 -15.22
N ASN A 178 -13.34 -0.83 -14.95
CA ASN A 178 -12.86 -2.00 -14.18
C ASN A 178 -12.68 -1.71 -12.69
N LYS A 179 -12.91 -0.47 -12.24
CA LYS A 179 -12.66 -0.02 -10.86
C LYS A 179 -11.19 -0.25 -10.45
N ASP A 180 -10.29 0.02 -11.39
CA ASP A 180 -8.84 0.01 -11.26
C ASP A 180 -8.28 1.42 -11.09
N THR A 181 -7.01 1.52 -10.67
CA THR A 181 -6.26 2.78 -10.62
C THR A 181 -4.92 2.63 -11.31
N LYS A 182 -4.45 3.70 -11.92
CA LYS A 182 -3.08 3.84 -12.40
C LYS A 182 -2.07 4.14 -11.30
N GLY A 183 -2.53 4.36 -10.07
CA GLY A 183 -1.72 5.05 -9.06
C GLY A 183 -1.27 6.42 -9.57
N GLY A 184 -0.09 6.88 -9.17
CA GLY A 184 0.42 8.18 -9.58
C GLY A 184 1.14 8.94 -8.47
N THR A 185 1.00 10.27 -8.51
CA THR A 185 1.56 11.20 -7.53
C THR A 185 0.49 12.12 -6.94
N TRP A 186 0.42 12.18 -5.62
CA TRP A 186 -0.35 13.17 -4.87
C TRP A 186 0.58 14.25 -4.31
N GLN A 187 0.28 15.51 -4.60
CA GLN A 187 1.01 16.68 -4.10
C GLN A 187 0.28 17.28 -2.90
N ILE A 188 1.04 17.70 -1.89
CA ILE A 188 0.54 18.34 -0.67
C ILE A 188 1.14 19.74 -0.57
N ASN A 189 0.32 20.71 -0.16
CA ASN A 189 0.72 22.10 0.08
C ASN A 189 1.48 22.70 -1.11
N GLY A 190 0.91 22.59 -2.31
CA GLY A 190 1.57 23.12 -3.51
C GLY A 190 2.81 22.34 -3.96
N GLY A 191 2.96 21.09 -3.52
CA GLY A 191 4.09 20.22 -3.87
C GLY A 191 5.29 20.29 -2.93
N ALA A 192 5.10 20.84 -1.73
CA ALA A 192 6.10 20.80 -0.65
C ALA A 192 6.41 19.38 -0.19
N VAL A 193 5.41 18.50 -0.24
CA VAL A 193 5.56 17.06 -0.02
C VAL A 193 4.78 16.33 -1.11
N SER A 194 5.29 15.20 -1.59
CA SER A 194 4.54 14.36 -2.51
C SER A 194 4.62 12.88 -2.16
N TYR A 195 3.49 12.20 -2.37
CA TYR A 195 3.32 10.78 -2.14
C TYR A 195 3.13 10.10 -3.50
N HIS A 196 3.95 9.09 -3.76
CA HIS A 196 3.97 8.34 -5.01
C HIS A 196 3.58 6.89 -4.75
N ALA A 197 2.77 6.33 -5.63
CA ALA A 197 2.43 4.91 -5.63
C ALA A 197 2.21 4.48 -7.07
N LEU A 198 3.20 3.84 -7.66
CA LEU A 198 3.25 3.51 -9.08
C LEU A 198 3.25 1.98 -9.23
N PRO A 199 2.11 1.38 -9.63
CA PRO A 199 2.06 -0.02 -9.98
C PRO A 199 2.92 -0.31 -11.21
N ASP A 200 3.71 -1.37 -11.15
CA ASP A 200 4.50 -1.84 -12.27
C ASP A 200 4.51 -3.37 -12.36
N ALA A 201 4.82 -3.89 -13.54
CA ALA A 201 5.02 -5.32 -13.68
C ALA A 201 6.22 -5.74 -12.83
N SER A 202 6.06 -6.77 -12.00
CA SER A 202 7.19 -7.26 -11.22
C SER A 202 8.23 -7.85 -12.16
N SER A 203 9.47 -7.35 -12.12
CA SER A 203 10.61 -8.05 -12.72
C SER A 203 10.83 -9.35 -11.93
N ALA A 204 10.61 -10.49 -12.59
CA ALA A 204 10.85 -11.82 -12.03
C ALA A 204 12.32 -12.04 -11.64
#